data_AF-A0AA88XLA1-F1
#
_entry.id   AF-A0AA88XLA1-F1
#
_cell.length_a   1.000
_cell.length_b   1.000
_cell.length_c   1.000
_cell.angle_alpha   90.00
_cell.angle_beta   90.00
_cell.angle_gamma   90.00
#
_symmetry.space_group_name_H-M   'P 1'
#
loop_
_entity.id
_entity.type
_entity.pdbx_description
1 polymer ?
#
loop_
_entity_poly.entity_id
_entity_poly.type
_entity_poly.pdbx_seq_one_letter_code
_entity_poly.pdbx_strand_id
1 'polypeptide(L)'
;MVYTSVTATIVVGGGGTFGGNIVKNDHILVILDANGSGISSGHYNSATALTTIYLQSGDKLWIKGRWDSPHVLLGGGYSTFSVWMI
;
A
#
# COMPACT_ATOMS: atom_id res chain seq x y z
N MET A 1 0.87 -11.89 -22.59
CA MET A 1 -0.02 -11.43 -21.50
C MET A 1 0.05 -12.47 -20.41
N VAL A 2 0.18 -12.06 -19.15
CA VAL A 2 0.33 -12.98 -18.01
C VAL A 2 -0.56 -12.50 -16.88
N TYR A 3 -1.23 -13.43 -16.19
CA TYR A 3 -1.93 -13.13 -14.96
C TYR A 3 -0.90 -12.98 -13.84
N THR A 4 -1.03 -11.94 -13.06
CA THR A 4 -0.08 -11.64 -12.00
C THR A 4 -0.85 -11.35 -10.74
N SER A 5 -0.50 -12.06 -9.67
CA SER A 5 -1.02 -11.78 -8.35
C SER A 5 -0.11 -10.78 -7.65
N VAL A 6 -0.73 -9.83 -6.96
CA VAL A 6 -0.07 -8.72 -6.30
C VAL A 6 -0.61 -8.63 -4.88
N THR A 7 0.30 -8.63 -3.91
CA THR A 7 -0.01 -8.32 -2.52
C THR A 7 0.72 -7.07 -2.09
N ALA A 8 -0.01 -6.17 -1.45
CA ALA A 8 0.55 -4.99 -0.81
C ALA A 8 0.09 -4.97 0.65
N THR A 9 1.01 -4.70 1.58
CA THR A 9 0.70 -4.40 2.97
C THR A 9 1.35 -3.10 3.36
N ILE A 10 0.59 -2.24 4.01
CA ILE A 10 1.06 -0.98 4.59
C ILE A 10 0.77 -1.02 6.09
N VAL A 11 1.78 -0.70 6.89
CA VAL A 11 1.68 -0.62 8.35
C VAL A 11 2.11 0.76 8.82
N VAL A 12 1.27 1.38 9.64
CA VAL A 12 1.41 2.76 10.08
C VAL A 12 1.44 2.81 11.59
N GLY A 13 2.41 3.57 12.14
CA GLY A 13 2.45 3.91 13.55
C GLY A 13 1.46 5.02 13.89
N GLY A 14 1.21 5.21 15.18
CA GLY A 14 0.30 6.25 15.68
C GLY A 14 0.64 7.67 15.23
N GLY A 15 -0.38 8.51 15.11
CA GLY A 15 -0.23 9.95 14.81
C GLY A 15 -0.52 10.36 13.37
N GLY A 16 -1.02 9.46 12.52
CA GLY A 16 -1.45 9.85 11.17
C GLY A 16 -2.23 8.82 10.37
N THR A 17 -2.78 9.26 9.23
CA THR A 17 -3.42 8.40 8.25
C THR A 17 -2.48 8.26 7.06
N PHE A 18 -2.03 7.03 6.80
CA PHE A 18 -1.21 6.73 5.63
C PHE A 18 -1.82 5.56 4.89
N GLY A 19 -2.05 5.81 3.62
CA GLY A 19 -2.49 4.80 2.68
C GLY A 19 -1.46 4.59 1.58
N GLY A 20 -1.83 3.75 0.64
CA GLY A 20 -1.12 3.63 -0.61
C GLY A 20 -2.00 2.96 -1.64
N ASN A 21 -1.57 3.05 -2.88
CA ASN A 21 -2.34 2.54 -4.01
C ASN A 21 -1.48 1.54 -4.79
N ILE A 22 -2.09 0.43 -5.21
CA ILE A 22 -1.51 -0.39 -6.29
C ILE A 22 -1.84 0.33 -7.60
N VAL A 23 -0.81 0.70 -8.36
CA VAL A 23 -0.94 1.49 -9.59
C VAL A 23 -0.36 0.73 -10.78
N LYS A 24 -1.12 0.71 -11.88
CA LYS A 24 -0.69 0.19 -13.19
C LYS A 24 -0.78 1.29 -14.23
N ASN A 25 0.33 1.64 -14.89
CA ASN A 25 0.38 2.67 -15.95
C ASN A 25 -0.43 3.94 -15.59
N ASP A 26 -0.27 4.44 -14.37
CA ASP A 26 -0.96 5.64 -13.84
C ASP A 26 -2.44 5.45 -13.43
N HIS A 27 -3.01 4.25 -13.60
CA HIS A 27 -4.33 3.89 -13.09
C HIS A 27 -4.24 3.27 -11.70
N ILE A 28 -5.00 3.82 -10.75
CA ILE A 28 -5.18 3.22 -9.42
C ILE A 28 -6.08 1.99 -9.56
N LEU A 29 -5.56 0.84 -9.16
CA LEU A 29 -6.28 -0.44 -9.19
C LEU A 29 -6.90 -0.77 -7.83
N VAL A 30 -6.15 -0.51 -6.75
CA VAL A 30 -6.59 -0.78 -5.37
C VAL A 30 -6.10 0.33 -4.46
N ILE A 31 -6.97 0.75 -3.53
CA ILE A 31 -6.66 1.70 -2.46
C ILE A 31 -6.44 0.91 -1.17
N LEU A 32 -5.34 1.17 -0.47
CA LEU A 32 -5.03 0.68 0.85
C LEU A 32 -5.06 1.85 1.83
N ASP A 33 -5.94 1.82 2.83
CA ASP A 33 -6.04 2.88 3.83
C ASP A 33 -5.78 2.34 5.23
N ALA A 34 -4.63 2.69 5.79
CA ALA A 34 -4.30 2.40 7.17
C ALA A 34 -4.41 3.68 8.01
N ASN A 35 -5.34 3.69 8.96
CA ASN A 35 -5.58 4.85 9.81
C ASN A 35 -4.91 4.68 11.18
N GLY A 36 -3.83 5.42 11.43
CA GLY A 36 -3.16 5.52 12.72
C GLY A 36 -3.68 6.65 13.61
N SER A 37 -4.75 7.34 13.23
CA SER A 37 -5.36 8.39 14.07
C SER A 37 -5.93 7.80 15.35
N GLY A 38 -5.63 8.43 16.49
CA GLY A 38 -6.02 7.94 17.82
C GLY A 38 -5.22 6.73 18.32
N ILE A 39 -4.26 6.24 17.54
CA ILE A 39 -3.37 5.15 17.95
C ILE A 39 -2.21 5.72 18.77
N SER A 40 -2.00 5.19 19.98
CA SER A 40 -0.92 5.59 20.87
C SER A 40 0.45 5.11 20.38
N SER A 41 1.53 5.71 20.91
CA SER A 41 2.90 5.29 20.60
C SER A 41 3.12 3.80 20.90
N GLY A 42 3.72 3.07 19.95
CA GLY A 42 3.98 1.62 20.07
C GLY A 42 2.87 0.71 19.53
N HIS A 43 1.75 1.27 19.09
CA HIS A 43 0.70 0.54 18.39
C HIS A 43 0.70 0.86 16.90
N TYR A 44 0.19 -0.08 16.10
CA TYR A 44 0.20 -0.02 14.64
C TYR A 44 -1.16 -0.37 14.07
N ASN A 45 -1.53 0.28 12.97
CA ASN A 45 -2.61 -0.17 12.09
C ASN A 45 -2.04 -0.67 10.77
N SER A 46 -2.76 -1.56 10.11
CA SER A 46 -2.35 -2.08 8.81
C SER A 46 -3.51 -2.14 7.82
N ALA A 47 -3.15 -2.00 6.55
CA ALA A 47 -4.02 -2.27 5.42
C ALA A 47 -3.32 -3.24 4.49
N THR A 48 -4.00 -4.32 4.12
CA THR A 48 -3.49 -5.33 3.19
C THR A 48 -4.47 -5.50 2.05
N ALA A 49 -3.94 -5.56 0.83
CA ALA A 49 -4.69 -5.89 -0.36
C ALA A 49 -4.03 -7.03 -1.13
N LEU A 50 -4.87 -7.91 -1.68
CA LEU A 50 -4.50 -8.96 -2.63
C LEU A 50 -5.37 -8.77 -3.87
N THR A 51 -4.75 -8.72 -5.05
CA THR A 51 -5.48 -8.61 -6.31
C THR A 51 -4.78 -9.36 -7.43
N THR A 52 -5.55 -9.79 -8.41
CA THR A 52 -5.05 -10.39 -9.65
C THR A 52 -5.21 -9.38 -10.78
N ILE A 53 -4.12 -9.12 -11.49
CA ILE A 53 -4.08 -8.16 -12.59
C ILE A 53 -3.48 -8.81 -13.83
N TYR A 54 -3.89 -8.30 -14.99
CA TYR A 54 -3.28 -8.69 -16.26
C TYR A 54 -2.14 -7.74 -16.60
N LEU A 55 -0.96 -8.31 -16.87
CA LEU A 55 0.20 -7.54 -17.34
C LEU A 55 0.57 -7.92 -18.78
N GLN A 56 0.84 -6.90 -19.58
CA GLN A 56 1.43 -6.98 -20.91
C GLN A 56 2.88 -6.48 -20.86
N SER A 57 3.67 -6.87 -21.88
CA SER A 57 5.04 -6.37 -21.99
C SER A 57 5.04 -4.85 -22.05
N GLY A 58 5.83 -4.21 -21.19
CA GLY A 58 5.90 -2.76 -21.07
C GLY A 58 4.98 -2.14 -20.00
N ASP A 59 4.04 -2.91 -19.44
CA ASP A 59 3.24 -2.43 -18.30
C ASP A 59 4.15 -2.16 -17.09
N LYS A 60 3.88 -1.06 -16.39
CA LYS A 60 4.55 -0.69 -15.14
C LYS A 60 3.58 -0.89 -13.98
N LEU A 61 4.09 -1.49 -12.90
CA LEU A 61 3.34 -1.74 -11.67
C LEU A 61 4.14 -1.21 -10.48
N TRP A 62 3.50 -0.45 -9.60
CA TRP A 62 4.15 0.09 -8.39
C TRP A 62 3.15 0.37 -7.27
N ILE A 63 3.68 0.56 -6.05
CA ILE A 63 2.92 1.17 -4.95
C ILE A 63 3.18 2.68 -4.95
N LYS A 64 2.10 3.46 -4.88
CA LYS A 64 2.16 4.90 -4.61
C LYS A 64 1.69 5.15 -3.19
N GLY A 65 2.58 5.58 -2.30
CA GLY A 65 2.21 6.03 -0.95
C GLY A 65 1.33 7.28 -1.02
N ARG A 66 0.35 7.37 -0.11
CA ARG A 66 -0.63 8.45 0.00
C ARG A 66 -0.70 8.92 1.45
N TRP A 67 -0.29 10.15 1.68
CA TRP A 67 -0.47 10.81 2.97
C TRP A 67 -1.69 11.72 2.88
N ASP A 68 -2.68 11.49 3.74
CA ASP A 68 -3.92 12.27 3.74
C ASP A 68 -3.82 13.54 4.60
N SER A 69 -2.74 13.72 5.37
CA SER A 69 -2.41 14.95 6.11
C SER A 69 -0.89 15.05 6.34
N PRO A 70 -0.33 16.22 6.73
CA PRO A 70 1.07 16.32 7.14
C PRO A 70 1.29 15.56 8.45
N HIS A 71 2.21 14.59 8.44
CA HIS A 71 2.43 13.70 9.59
C HIS A 71 3.90 13.60 9.98
N VAL A 72 4.12 13.42 11.28
CA VAL A 72 5.39 12.96 11.85
C VAL A 72 5.24 11.46 12.07
N LEU A 73 6.01 10.63 11.37
CA LEU A 73 6.10 9.21 11.70
C LEU A 73 6.69 9.11 13.11
N LEU A 74 5.86 8.79 14.11
CA LEU A 74 6.31 8.60 15.49
C LEU A 74 7.08 7.27 15.70
N GLY A 75 7.60 6.68 14.63
CA GLY A 75 8.42 5.47 14.59
C GLY A 75 7.68 4.23 14.08
N GLY A 76 8.43 3.35 13.38
CA GLY A 76 8.12 1.91 13.27
C GLY A 76 7.21 1.42 12.13
N GLY A 77 6.79 2.26 11.18
CA GLY A 77 6.01 1.81 10.02
C GLY A 77 6.84 0.94 9.05
N TYR A 78 6.22 -0.08 8.47
CA TYR A 78 6.81 -0.87 7.40
C TYR A 78 5.80 -1.11 6.29
N SER A 79 6.28 -1.51 5.12
CA SER A 79 5.41 -1.89 4.00
C SER A 79 6.04 -3.04 3.24
N THR A 80 5.20 -3.93 2.74
CA THR A 80 5.62 -5.04 1.87
C THR A 80 4.88 -4.96 0.55
N PHE A 81 5.57 -5.38 -0.51
CA PHE A 81 5.02 -5.48 -1.85
C PHE A 81 5.56 -6.73 -2.51
N SER A 82 4.67 -7.63 -2.89
CA SER A 82 5.00 -8.93 -3.46
C SER A 82 4.22 -9.14 -4.75
N VAL A 83 4.91 -9.65 -5.76
CA VAL A 83 4.36 -9.87 -7.10
C VAL A 83 4.79 -11.25 -7.58
N TRP A 84 3.86 -12.04 -8.09
CA TRP A 84 4.16 -13.34 -8.68
C TRP A 84 3.25 -13.64 -9.87
N MET A 85 3.83 -14.29 -10.89
CA MET A 85 3.09 -14.74 -12.06
C MET A 85 2.31 -16.02 -11.72
N ILE A 86 1.10 -16.12 -12.26
CA ILE A 86 0.19 -17.28 -12.11
C ILE A 86 -0.29 -17.75 -13.48
#